data_AF-A0A7G6XM94-F1
#
_entry.id   AF-A0A7G6XM94-F1
#
_cell.length_a   1.000
_cell.length_b   1.000
_cell.length_c   1.000
_cell.angle_alpha   90.00
_cell.angle_beta   90.00
_cell.angle_gamma   90.00
#
_symmetry.space_group_name_H-M   'P 1'
#
loop_
_entity.id
_entity.type
_entity.pdbx_description
1 polymer ?
#
loop_
_entity_poly.entity_id
_entity_poly.type
_entity_poly.pdbx_seq_one_letter_code
_entity_poly.pdbx_strand_id
1 'polypeptide(L)'
;MDMDKRPPADGGDGCLVGVIRIPVKIVAVLVVLPVRVVWELLVAAGRAAYRHVLGPLYVHVLQPLLRALGWLLTTLLKLVFVWPWVGLWRYVLVPVGQGLAWVCRGLYEQVLAPAGRILGTYVLYPLGAALAWIGRGGMRYLLAPLAKGVTWIGWVLGMSLFVWPWVALWRYVLAPVGRGIAWLAAAVYRYVLTPVGHGLVWLAVAVFRYLLRPVGLGLVWLVVAAYRYLLRPVGLGVAWLAAGLYRYVLTPVGQVLVWAWGVAGRIVAALWRGLKWISWVLVGWPASRVYRHVLTPVGHAVREVWRTGRAAVREARATVRRALFGTPPVEPARSRARTLGSTTAADAAPADEISLPRRQG
;
A
#
# COMPACT_ATOMS: atom_id res chain seq x y z
N MET A 1 -63.42 -22.77 25.70
CA MET A 1 -63.74 -21.44 25.14
C MET A 1 -62.56 -21.03 24.29
N ASP A 2 -62.59 -21.40 23.02
CA ASP A 2 -61.62 -20.98 22.01
C ASP A 2 -62.20 -19.75 21.27
N MET A 3 -61.39 -18.70 21.16
CA MET A 3 -61.75 -17.46 20.48
C MET A 3 -61.10 -17.42 19.09
N ASP A 4 -61.97 -17.40 18.10
CA ASP A 4 -61.70 -17.29 16.67
C ASP A 4 -61.50 -15.83 16.27
N LYS A 5 -60.43 -15.48 15.54
CA LYS A 5 -60.30 -14.19 14.81
C LYS A 5 -59.42 -14.35 13.56
N ARG A 6 -60.05 -14.24 12.37
CA ARG A 6 -59.41 -14.00 11.06
C ARG A 6 -59.45 -12.50 10.70
N PRO A 7 -58.49 -11.97 9.91
CA PRO A 7 -58.58 -10.63 9.32
C PRO A 7 -59.05 -10.65 7.84
N PRO A 8 -59.60 -9.53 7.32
CA PRO A 8 -60.16 -9.43 5.96
C PRO A 8 -59.16 -8.92 4.90
N ALA A 9 -59.54 -9.08 3.63
CA ALA A 9 -58.83 -8.67 2.42
C ALA A 9 -59.51 -7.48 1.73
N ASP A 10 -58.74 -6.61 1.05
CA ASP A 10 -59.13 -5.63 0.01
C ASP A 10 -57.83 -5.12 -0.66
N GLY A 11 -57.70 -4.75 -1.95
CA GLY A 11 -58.64 -4.53 -3.04
C GLY A 11 -58.37 -3.21 -3.80
N GLY A 12 -57.53 -3.21 -4.85
CA GLY A 12 -57.58 -2.30 -6.03
C GLY A 12 -57.16 -0.80 -5.93
N ASP A 13 -55.89 -0.45 -6.22
CA ASP A 13 -55.42 0.95 -6.43
C ASP A 13 -54.29 1.05 -7.50
N GLY A 14 -54.55 0.53 -8.71
CA GLY A 14 -53.50 0.16 -9.67
C GLY A 14 -52.94 1.24 -10.63
N CYS A 15 -53.67 2.30 -11.01
CA CYS A 15 -53.31 3.08 -12.22
C CYS A 15 -52.74 4.50 -12.00
N LEU A 16 -53.13 5.25 -10.96
CA LEU A 16 -52.63 6.63 -10.76
C LEU A 16 -51.28 6.71 -9.99
N VAL A 17 -50.98 5.69 -9.18
CA VAL A 17 -49.73 5.55 -8.40
C VAL A 17 -48.50 5.35 -9.29
N GLY A 18 -48.71 4.94 -10.55
CA GLY A 18 -47.66 4.72 -11.55
C GLY A 18 -47.01 5.99 -12.10
N VAL A 19 -47.77 7.09 -12.25
CA VAL A 19 -47.27 8.32 -12.88
C VAL A 19 -46.44 9.17 -11.89
N ILE A 20 -46.74 9.11 -10.60
CA ILE A 20 -46.10 9.96 -9.58
C ILE A 20 -44.83 9.30 -8.99
N ARG A 21 -44.70 7.95 -9.07
CA ARG A 21 -43.56 7.18 -8.52
C ARG A 21 -42.22 7.36 -9.24
N ILE A 22 -42.24 7.78 -10.51
CA ILE A 22 -41.06 7.95 -11.35
C ILE A 22 -40.26 9.22 -10.96
N PRO A 23 -40.87 10.42 -10.83
CA PRO A 23 -40.11 11.62 -10.46
C PRO A 23 -39.54 11.58 -9.04
N VAL A 24 -40.27 11.00 -8.07
CA VAL A 24 -39.86 11.00 -6.66
C VAL A 24 -38.64 10.10 -6.40
N LYS A 25 -38.53 8.95 -7.09
CA LYS A 25 -37.35 8.07 -7.02
C LYS A 25 -36.12 8.70 -7.67
N ILE A 26 -36.31 9.48 -8.73
CA ILE A 26 -35.23 10.21 -9.37
C ILE A 26 -34.74 11.32 -8.44
N VAL A 27 -35.63 12.14 -7.86
CA VAL A 27 -35.25 13.25 -6.97
C VAL A 27 -34.59 12.79 -5.68
N ALA A 28 -35.08 11.74 -5.02
CA ALA A 28 -34.50 11.26 -3.77
C ALA A 28 -33.10 10.67 -3.96
N VAL A 29 -32.86 9.92 -5.04
CA VAL A 29 -31.53 9.40 -5.38
C VAL A 29 -30.61 10.54 -5.83
N LEU A 30 -31.13 11.49 -6.59
CA LEU A 30 -30.39 12.66 -7.05
C LEU A 30 -29.99 13.61 -5.90
N VAL A 31 -30.65 13.56 -4.73
CA VAL A 31 -30.33 14.43 -3.59
C VAL A 31 -29.57 13.70 -2.49
N VAL A 32 -30.00 12.50 -2.09
CA VAL A 32 -29.42 11.80 -0.93
C VAL A 32 -28.06 11.20 -1.24
N LEU A 33 -27.89 10.69 -2.47
CA LEU A 33 -26.65 10.05 -2.90
C LEU A 33 -25.50 11.07 -3.01
N PRO A 34 -25.65 12.27 -3.60
CA PRO A 34 -24.59 13.27 -3.58
C PRO A 34 -24.31 13.82 -2.19
N VAL A 35 -25.32 14.04 -1.33
CA VAL A 35 -25.07 14.50 0.05
C VAL A 35 -24.19 13.52 0.82
N ARG A 36 -24.42 12.21 0.64
CA ARG A 36 -23.65 11.18 1.31
C ARG A 36 -22.24 11.03 0.73
N VAL A 37 -22.10 11.14 -0.58
CA VAL A 37 -20.80 11.16 -1.26
C VAL A 37 -20.00 12.40 -0.86
N VAL A 38 -20.64 13.57 -0.75
CA VAL A 38 -20.04 14.82 -0.27
C VAL A 38 -19.55 14.68 1.17
N TRP A 39 -20.30 14.01 2.04
CA TRP A 39 -19.88 13.78 3.42
C TRP A 39 -18.67 12.84 3.54
N GLU A 40 -18.69 11.71 2.81
CA GLU A 40 -17.55 10.78 2.78
C GLU A 40 -16.32 11.44 2.13
N LEU A 41 -16.50 12.26 1.10
CA LEU A 41 -15.44 13.07 0.50
C LEU A 41 -14.91 14.13 1.45
N LEU A 42 -15.74 14.80 2.25
CA LEU A 42 -15.31 15.77 3.26
C LEU A 42 -14.48 15.12 4.37
N VAL A 43 -14.89 13.95 4.84
CA VAL A 43 -14.17 13.21 5.87
C VAL A 43 -12.87 12.62 5.32
N ALA A 44 -12.89 12.10 4.10
CA ALA A 44 -11.69 11.65 3.40
C ALA A 44 -10.72 12.82 3.13
N ALA A 45 -11.22 13.96 2.68
CA ALA A 45 -10.45 15.18 2.47
C ALA A 45 -9.88 15.72 3.78
N GLY A 46 -10.63 15.68 4.89
CA GLY A 46 -10.16 16.07 6.22
C GLY A 46 -9.03 15.17 6.72
N ARG A 47 -9.14 13.84 6.54
CA ARG A 47 -8.06 12.90 6.90
C ARG A 47 -6.85 13.03 5.97
N ALA A 48 -7.08 13.25 4.69
CA ALA A 48 -6.02 13.49 3.72
C ALA A 48 -5.29 14.81 4.02
N ALA A 49 -6.02 15.88 4.33
CA ALA A 49 -5.47 17.17 4.75
C ALA A 49 -4.67 17.05 6.05
N TYR A 50 -5.16 16.26 7.03
CA TYR A 50 -4.42 16.04 8.25
C TYR A 50 -3.11 15.26 8.02
N ARG A 51 -3.13 14.21 7.19
CA ARG A 51 -1.95 13.39 6.90
C ARG A 51 -0.95 14.05 5.96
N HIS A 52 -1.41 14.82 4.97
CA HIS A 52 -0.54 15.40 3.95
C HIS A 52 -0.18 16.86 4.21
N VAL A 53 -0.98 17.59 4.98
CA VAL A 53 -0.72 19.01 5.27
C VAL A 53 -0.31 19.20 6.72
N LEU A 54 -1.18 18.89 7.69
CA LEU A 54 -0.88 19.18 9.11
C LEU A 54 0.25 18.34 9.70
N GLY A 55 0.29 17.03 9.43
CA GLY A 55 1.36 16.15 9.92
C GLY A 55 2.75 16.57 9.43
N PRO A 56 2.94 16.74 8.10
CA PRO A 56 4.21 17.19 7.55
C PRO A 56 4.59 18.61 7.98
N LEU A 57 3.65 19.57 8.02
CA LEU A 57 3.91 20.92 8.52
C LEU A 57 4.33 20.93 9.99
N TYR A 58 3.68 20.11 10.83
CA TYR A 58 4.01 20.06 12.25
C TYR A 58 5.45 19.56 12.46
N VAL A 59 5.83 18.50 11.74
CA VAL A 59 7.17 17.89 11.88
C VAL A 59 8.25 18.71 11.18
N HIS A 60 7.98 19.25 9.98
CA HIS A 60 8.99 19.94 9.17
C HIS A 60 9.08 21.44 9.42
N VAL A 61 8.03 22.08 9.96
CA VAL A 61 8.01 23.53 10.18
C VAL A 61 7.88 23.86 11.65
N LEU A 62 6.87 23.32 12.34
CA LEU A 62 6.58 23.73 13.71
C LEU A 62 7.61 23.18 14.71
N GLN A 63 8.03 21.93 14.56
CA GLN A 63 9.05 21.33 15.42
C GLN A 63 10.43 22.01 15.32
N PRO A 64 11.00 22.29 14.13
CA PRO A 64 12.24 23.04 14.04
C PRO A 64 12.06 24.49 14.47
N LEU A 65 10.91 25.12 14.22
CA LEU A 65 10.63 26.47 14.69
C LEU A 65 10.59 26.56 16.23
N LEU A 66 9.94 25.61 16.91
CA LEU A 66 9.91 25.55 18.37
C LEU A 66 11.30 25.27 18.95
N ARG A 67 12.09 24.41 18.29
CA ARG A 67 13.47 24.14 18.70
C ARG A 67 14.37 25.35 18.47
N ALA A 68 14.21 26.06 17.36
CA ALA A 68 14.90 27.30 17.07
C ALA A 68 14.50 28.42 18.05
N LEU A 69 13.22 28.53 18.40
CA LEU A 69 12.73 29.48 19.40
C LEU A 69 13.27 29.17 20.80
N GLY A 70 13.31 27.90 21.19
CA GLY A 70 13.95 27.46 22.43
C GLY A 70 15.45 27.74 22.46
N TRP A 71 16.14 27.55 21.33
CA TRP A 71 17.56 27.88 21.18
C TRP A 71 17.81 29.40 21.23
N LEU A 72 16.96 30.19 20.56
CA LEU A 72 16.98 31.65 20.61
C LEU A 72 16.74 32.14 22.03
N LEU A 73 15.71 31.65 22.71
CA LEU A 73 15.38 32.07 24.07
C LEU A 73 16.50 31.74 25.06
N THR A 74 17.06 30.52 24.99
CA THR A 74 18.18 30.12 25.86
C THR A 74 19.46 30.88 25.55
N THR A 75 19.72 31.16 24.27
CA THR A 75 20.88 31.97 23.86
C THR A 75 20.71 33.41 24.32
N LEU A 76 19.54 34.01 24.13
CA LEU A 76 19.22 35.36 24.57
C LEU A 76 19.32 35.47 26.09
N LEU A 77 18.84 34.47 26.83
CA LEU A 77 19.00 34.42 28.29
C LEU A 77 20.48 34.35 28.71
N LYS A 78 21.29 33.52 28.04
CA LYS A 78 22.75 33.47 28.27
C LYS A 78 23.42 34.79 27.91
N LEU A 79 22.98 35.44 26.84
CA LEU A 79 23.57 36.68 26.33
C LEU A 79 23.17 37.89 27.17
N VAL A 80 21.99 37.89 27.78
CA VAL A 80 21.52 38.94 28.69
C VAL A 80 22.02 38.75 30.11
N PHE A 81 22.15 37.51 30.58
CA PHE A 81 22.46 37.26 32.00
C PHE A 81 23.92 36.87 32.23
N VAL A 82 24.46 35.97 31.41
CA VAL A 82 25.82 35.42 31.63
C VAL A 82 26.87 36.34 31.01
N TRP A 83 26.68 36.79 29.77
CA TRP A 83 27.66 37.61 29.07
C TRP A 83 27.93 38.98 29.71
N PRO A 84 26.93 39.74 30.20
CA PRO A 84 27.18 41.03 30.82
C PRO A 84 27.87 40.86 32.16
N TRP A 85 27.57 39.78 32.89
CA TRP A 85 28.27 39.45 34.13
C TRP A 85 29.72 39.02 33.89
N VAL A 86 29.98 38.20 32.86
CA VAL A 86 31.33 37.82 32.44
C VAL A 86 32.11 39.03 31.92
N GLY A 87 31.44 39.92 31.19
CA GLY A 87 32.00 41.19 30.73
C GLY A 87 32.35 42.11 31.90
N LEU A 88 31.45 42.29 32.86
CA LEU A 88 31.69 43.05 34.07
C LEU A 88 32.87 42.48 34.86
N TRP A 89 32.95 41.16 34.99
CA TRP A 89 34.09 40.51 35.64
C TRP A 89 35.40 40.79 34.91
N ARG A 90 35.42 40.60 33.59
CA ARG A 90 36.65 40.64 32.79
C ARG A 90 37.12 42.05 32.45
N TYR A 91 36.20 43.00 32.33
CA TYR A 91 36.49 44.39 31.94
C TYR A 91 36.41 45.39 33.09
N VAL A 92 35.82 45.06 34.23
CA VAL A 92 35.77 45.97 35.40
C VAL A 92 36.54 45.38 36.56
N LEU A 93 36.21 44.18 37.01
CA LEU A 93 36.85 43.61 38.21
C LEU A 93 38.32 43.25 38.01
N VAL A 94 38.68 42.63 36.88
CA VAL A 94 40.08 42.29 36.57
C VAL A 94 40.97 43.54 36.46
N PRO A 95 40.63 44.57 35.67
CA PRO A 95 41.48 45.77 35.57
C PRO A 95 41.46 46.63 36.83
N VAL A 96 40.36 46.66 37.59
CA VAL A 96 40.35 47.34 38.90
C VAL A 96 41.29 46.62 39.88
N GLY A 97 41.30 45.29 39.88
CA GLY A 97 42.25 44.51 40.68
C GLY A 97 43.71 44.74 40.27
N GLN A 98 43.98 44.81 38.97
CA GLN A 98 45.33 45.11 38.45
C GLN A 98 45.75 46.56 38.71
N GLY A 99 44.83 47.51 38.59
CA GLY A 99 45.07 48.92 38.89
C GLY A 99 45.36 49.13 40.37
N LEU A 100 44.61 48.47 41.26
CA LEU A 100 44.87 48.52 42.69
C LEU A 100 46.23 47.89 43.05
N ALA A 101 46.58 46.77 42.42
CA ALA A 101 47.90 46.14 42.59
C ALA A 101 49.04 47.04 42.09
N TRP A 102 48.82 47.75 40.98
CA TRP A 102 49.78 48.70 40.42
C TRP A 102 49.95 49.93 41.33
N VAL A 103 48.85 50.50 41.86
CA VAL A 103 48.90 51.63 42.81
C VAL A 103 49.61 51.23 44.10
N CYS A 104 49.31 50.04 44.65
CA CYS A 104 50.02 49.52 45.83
C CYS A 104 51.52 49.31 45.56
N ARG A 105 51.88 48.82 44.37
CA ARG A 105 53.29 48.66 43.97
C ARG A 105 53.98 50.01 43.74
N GLY A 106 53.29 50.98 43.14
CA GLY A 106 53.81 52.34 42.92
C GLY A 106 54.04 53.10 44.22
N LEU A 107 53.11 53.00 45.18
CA LEU A 107 53.25 53.55 46.54
C LEU A 107 54.43 52.91 47.27
N TYR A 108 54.61 51.59 47.13
CA TYR A 108 55.75 50.88 47.70
C TYR A 108 57.08 51.37 47.11
N GLU A 109 57.16 51.57 45.80
CA GLU A 109 58.39 52.02 45.14
C GLU A 109 58.69 53.51 45.36
N GLN A 110 57.68 54.38 45.41
CA GLN A 110 57.88 55.82 45.61
C GLN A 110 58.16 56.20 47.06
N VAL A 111 57.61 55.46 48.04
CA VAL A 111 57.73 55.83 49.47
C VAL A 111 58.73 54.94 50.20
N LEU A 112 58.69 53.61 50.02
CA LEU A 112 59.57 52.71 50.77
C LEU A 112 60.95 52.53 50.11
N ALA A 113 61.05 52.56 48.78
CA ALA A 113 62.33 52.30 48.10
C ALA A 113 63.37 53.44 48.18
N PRO A 114 63.04 54.74 48.16
CA PRO A 114 64.05 55.79 48.39
C PRO A 114 64.46 55.86 49.88
N ALA A 115 63.51 55.70 50.81
CA ALA A 115 63.80 55.64 52.24
C ALA A 115 64.70 54.44 52.62
N GLY A 116 64.50 53.28 51.98
CA GLY A 116 65.33 52.09 52.19
C GLY A 116 66.72 52.15 51.57
N ARG A 117 66.91 52.89 50.46
CA ARG A 117 68.22 53.01 49.78
C ARG A 117 69.20 53.91 50.52
N ILE A 118 68.73 55.00 51.12
CA ILE A 118 69.56 55.95 51.87
C ILE A 118 69.97 55.35 53.23
N LEU A 119 69.08 54.61 53.90
CA LEU A 119 69.37 53.91 55.15
C LEU A 119 70.23 52.63 54.91
N GLY A 120 70.06 51.99 53.75
CA GLY A 120 70.72 50.75 53.35
C GLY A 120 72.24 50.84 53.15
N THR A 121 72.71 51.96 52.60
CA THR A 121 74.11 52.11 52.15
C THR A 121 75.06 52.55 53.27
N TYR A 122 74.61 53.41 54.18
CA TYR A 122 75.48 53.95 55.24
C TYR A 122 75.46 53.18 56.57
N VAL A 123 74.40 52.41 56.87
CA VAL A 123 74.25 51.69 58.16
C VAL A 123 74.16 50.16 57.99
N LEU A 124 73.59 49.70 56.87
CA LEU A 124 73.14 48.30 56.71
C LEU A 124 74.06 47.41 55.88
N TYR A 125 75.08 47.93 55.19
CA TYR A 125 76.00 47.07 54.43
C TYR A 125 76.88 46.15 55.32
N PRO A 126 77.51 46.63 56.42
CA PRO A 126 78.31 45.75 57.29
C PRO A 126 77.45 44.84 58.17
N LEU A 127 76.29 45.32 58.62
CA LEU A 127 75.33 44.56 59.44
C LEU A 127 74.47 43.59 58.59
N GLY A 128 74.23 43.93 57.33
CA GLY A 128 73.38 43.17 56.40
C GLY A 128 74.01 41.87 55.91
N ALA A 129 75.33 41.77 55.83
CA ALA A 129 76.00 40.51 55.51
C ALA A 129 75.83 39.48 56.65
N ALA A 130 75.92 39.92 57.91
CA ALA A 130 75.71 39.09 59.10
C ALA A 130 74.22 38.73 59.31
N LEU A 131 73.31 39.68 59.09
CA LEU A 131 71.86 39.43 59.20
C LEU A 131 71.28 38.66 58.01
N ALA A 132 71.86 38.73 56.81
CA ALA A 132 71.36 37.98 55.64
C ALA A 132 71.62 36.47 55.75
N TRP A 133 72.60 36.05 56.56
CA TRP A 133 72.83 34.64 56.89
C TRP A 133 71.75 34.08 57.82
N ILE A 134 71.32 34.86 58.83
CA ILE A 134 70.25 34.50 59.77
C ILE A 134 68.85 34.71 59.15
N GLY A 135 68.69 35.78 58.35
CA GLY A 135 67.43 36.20 57.75
C GLY A 135 66.98 35.33 56.57
N ARG A 136 67.89 34.79 55.73
CA ARG A 136 67.48 33.94 54.60
C ARG A 136 66.83 32.62 55.04
N GLY A 137 67.16 32.13 56.23
CA GLY A 137 66.49 31.00 56.89
C GLY A 137 65.17 31.44 57.54
N GLY A 138 65.22 32.33 58.53
CA GLY A 138 64.05 32.65 59.36
C GLY A 138 62.95 33.45 58.66
N MET A 139 63.29 34.36 57.75
CA MET A 139 62.35 35.29 57.12
C MET A 139 61.39 34.57 56.17
N ARG A 140 61.85 33.51 55.49
CA ARG A 140 61.01 32.67 54.62
C ARG A 140 60.07 31.77 55.43
N TYR A 141 60.50 31.28 56.58
CA TYR A 141 59.65 30.45 57.45
C TYR A 141 58.64 31.24 58.28
N LEU A 142 58.85 32.55 58.52
CA LEU A 142 57.91 33.39 59.28
C LEU A 142 56.97 34.22 58.39
N LEU A 143 57.45 34.79 57.28
CA LEU A 143 56.58 35.57 56.39
C LEU A 143 55.71 34.70 55.48
N ALA A 144 56.18 33.50 55.09
CA ALA A 144 55.35 32.59 54.29
C ALA A 144 54.07 32.17 55.03
N PRO A 145 54.08 31.72 56.31
CA PRO A 145 52.85 31.42 57.02
C PRO A 145 52.03 32.66 57.33
N LEU A 146 52.65 33.84 57.51
CA LEU A 146 51.91 35.08 57.73
C LEU A 146 51.16 35.53 56.46
N ALA A 147 51.83 35.52 55.30
CA ALA A 147 51.21 35.82 54.00
C ALA A 147 50.17 34.77 53.61
N LYS A 148 50.43 33.49 53.91
CA LYS A 148 49.46 32.41 53.75
C LYS A 148 48.28 32.58 54.71
N GLY A 149 48.52 33.10 55.92
CA GLY A 149 47.49 33.44 56.90
C GLY A 149 46.61 34.59 56.43
N VAL A 150 47.19 35.69 55.94
CA VAL A 150 46.43 36.83 55.41
C VAL A 150 45.62 36.45 54.16
N THR A 151 46.19 35.67 53.24
CA THR A 151 45.46 35.18 52.06
C THR A 151 44.39 34.16 52.44
N TRP A 152 44.62 33.33 53.45
CA TRP A 152 43.61 32.42 53.98
C TRP A 152 42.48 33.17 54.68
N ILE A 153 42.78 34.20 55.47
CA ILE A 153 41.77 35.06 56.09
C ILE A 153 40.96 35.79 55.01
N GLY A 154 41.59 36.34 53.98
CA GLY A 154 40.89 36.97 52.85
C GLY A 154 40.02 35.98 52.07
N TRP A 155 40.51 34.76 51.85
CA TRP A 155 39.74 33.69 51.20
C TRP A 155 38.56 33.25 52.07
N VAL A 156 38.76 33.07 53.37
CA VAL A 156 37.69 32.74 54.33
C VAL A 156 36.68 33.87 54.43
N LEU A 157 37.10 35.14 54.50
CA LEU A 157 36.20 36.28 54.52
C LEU A 157 35.39 36.35 53.22
N GLY A 158 36.04 36.18 52.06
CA GLY A 158 35.36 36.17 50.77
C GLY A 158 34.36 35.03 50.65
N MET A 159 34.74 33.82 51.08
CA MET A 159 33.86 32.66 51.08
C MET A 159 32.71 32.82 52.09
N SER A 160 32.97 33.41 53.25
CA SER A 160 31.98 33.57 54.32
C SER A 160 31.04 34.75 54.11
N LEU A 161 31.47 35.81 53.42
CA LEU A 161 30.63 36.99 53.12
C LEU A 161 29.87 36.84 51.82
N PHE A 162 30.42 36.12 50.83
CA PHE A 162 29.81 36.03 49.52
C PHE A 162 29.16 34.67 49.28
N VAL A 163 29.91 33.59 49.48
CA VAL A 163 29.45 32.24 49.11
C VAL A 163 28.52 31.67 50.16
N TRP A 164 28.83 31.77 51.44
CA TRP A 164 28.00 31.23 52.51
C TRP A 164 26.62 31.89 52.62
N PRO A 165 26.47 33.22 52.53
CA PRO A 165 25.16 33.85 52.61
C PRO A 165 24.33 33.54 51.37
N TRP A 166 24.98 33.44 50.20
CA TRP A 166 24.30 33.03 48.97
C TRP A 166 23.89 31.56 48.98
N VAL A 167 24.74 30.65 49.46
CA VAL A 167 24.42 29.23 49.63
C VAL A 167 23.33 29.05 50.69
N ALA A 168 23.37 29.84 51.77
CA ALA A 168 22.32 29.87 52.77
C ALA A 168 21.01 30.38 52.16
N LEU A 169 21.02 31.49 51.41
CA LEU A 169 19.85 31.98 50.70
C LEU A 169 19.30 30.93 49.73
N TRP A 170 20.18 30.24 49.00
CA TRP A 170 19.77 29.20 48.07
C TRP A 170 19.14 27.99 48.79
N ARG A 171 19.75 27.55 49.89
CA ARG A 171 19.35 26.35 50.63
C ARG A 171 18.16 26.57 51.55
N TYR A 172 18.04 27.76 52.15
CA TYR A 172 16.99 28.12 53.10
C TYR A 172 15.84 28.93 52.49
N VAL A 173 16.02 29.58 51.34
CA VAL A 173 14.94 30.37 50.70
C VAL A 173 14.56 29.81 49.33
N LEU A 174 15.49 29.71 48.38
CA LEU A 174 15.12 29.25 47.03
C LEU A 174 14.68 27.80 46.97
N ALA A 175 15.39 26.89 47.63
CA ALA A 175 15.06 25.48 47.63
C ALA A 175 13.68 25.17 48.26
N PRO A 176 13.29 25.74 49.42
CA PRO A 176 11.94 25.56 49.95
C PRO A 176 10.88 26.30 49.15
N VAL A 177 11.15 27.50 48.63
CA VAL A 177 10.20 28.21 47.76
C VAL A 177 9.94 27.44 46.48
N GLY A 178 10.98 26.90 45.84
CA GLY A 178 10.86 26.04 44.66
C GLY A 178 10.07 24.76 44.95
N ARG A 179 10.30 24.12 46.10
CA ARG A 179 9.51 22.97 46.56
C ARG A 179 8.05 23.35 46.86
N GLY A 180 7.81 24.53 47.43
CA GLY A 180 6.47 25.05 47.70
C GLY A 180 5.68 25.33 46.42
N ILE A 181 6.31 25.96 45.42
CA ILE A 181 5.71 26.22 44.12
C ILE A 181 5.42 24.90 43.38
N ALA A 182 6.37 23.95 43.39
CA ALA A 182 6.16 22.64 42.78
C ALA A 182 5.03 21.86 43.48
N TRP A 183 4.94 21.94 44.80
CA TRP A 183 3.85 21.33 45.56
C TRP A 183 2.50 21.98 45.23
N LEU A 184 2.44 23.31 45.14
CA LEU A 184 1.22 24.03 44.75
C LEU A 184 0.80 23.69 43.31
N ALA A 185 1.74 23.64 42.37
CA ALA A 185 1.47 23.22 41.00
C ALA A 185 0.95 21.77 40.94
N ALA A 186 1.56 20.86 41.71
CA ALA A 186 1.11 19.48 41.81
C ALA A 186 -0.27 19.36 42.48
N ALA A 187 -0.55 20.18 43.49
CA ALA A 187 -1.84 20.25 44.17
C ALA A 187 -2.92 20.77 43.21
N VAL A 188 -2.67 21.86 42.48
CA VAL A 188 -3.60 22.37 41.46
C VAL A 188 -3.85 21.32 40.37
N TYR A 189 -2.81 20.63 39.91
CA TYR A 189 -2.96 19.57 38.93
C TYR A 189 -3.83 18.41 39.45
N ARG A 190 -3.58 17.93 40.68
CA ARG A 190 -4.34 16.82 41.27
C ARG A 190 -5.77 17.21 41.65
N TYR A 191 -5.96 18.36 42.28
CA TYR A 191 -7.25 18.74 42.87
C TYR A 191 -8.15 19.55 41.92
N VAL A 192 -7.59 20.18 40.89
CA VAL A 192 -8.39 20.97 39.94
C VAL A 192 -8.39 20.30 38.57
N LEU A 193 -7.21 20.04 38.01
CA LEU A 193 -7.11 19.60 36.62
C LEU A 193 -7.60 18.16 36.42
N THR A 194 -7.29 17.27 37.35
CA THR A 194 -7.69 15.85 37.29
C THR A 194 -9.21 15.66 37.42
N PRO A 195 -9.92 16.28 38.39
CA PRO A 195 -11.37 16.17 38.47
C PRO A 195 -12.09 16.92 37.35
N VAL A 196 -11.58 18.06 36.89
CA VAL A 196 -12.14 18.75 35.72
C VAL A 196 -12.01 17.89 34.47
N GLY A 197 -10.87 17.23 34.28
CA GLY A 197 -10.66 16.26 33.20
C GLY A 197 -11.63 15.08 33.28
N HIS A 198 -11.81 14.50 34.47
CA HIS A 198 -12.78 13.41 34.67
C HIS A 198 -14.21 13.87 34.46
N GLY A 199 -14.57 15.08 34.91
CA GLY A 199 -15.89 15.68 34.72
C GLY A 199 -16.21 15.90 33.24
N LEU A 200 -15.25 16.41 32.46
CA LEU A 200 -15.42 16.61 31.02
C LEU A 200 -15.59 15.28 30.27
N VAL A 201 -14.80 14.26 30.64
CA VAL A 201 -14.94 12.91 30.09
C VAL A 201 -16.28 12.30 30.46
N TRP A 202 -16.73 12.44 31.71
CA TRP A 202 -18.04 11.98 32.13
C TRP A 202 -19.17 12.66 31.37
N LEU A 203 -19.06 13.97 31.13
CA LEU A 203 -20.04 14.74 30.38
C LEU A 203 -20.09 14.30 28.92
N ALA A 204 -18.92 14.09 28.30
CA ALA A 204 -18.84 13.54 26.93
C ALA A 204 -19.44 12.13 26.83
N VAL A 205 -19.15 11.26 27.82
CA VAL A 205 -19.71 9.91 27.88
C VAL A 205 -21.23 9.95 28.12
N ALA A 206 -21.70 10.84 28.97
CA ALA A 206 -23.12 11.04 29.23
C ALA A 206 -23.86 11.52 27.97
N VAL A 207 -23.32 12.52 27.27
CA VAL A 207 -23.88 13.00 26.00
C VAL A 207 -23.91 11.87 24.96
N PHE A 208 -22.83 11.10 24.84
CA PHE A 208 -22.80 9.98 23.91
C PHE A 208 -23.85 8.91 24.25
N ARG A 209 -23.98 8.56 25.53
CA ARG A 209 -24.85 7.46 25.97
C ARG A 209 -26.33 7.84 26.00
N TYR A 210 -26.65 9.07 26.41
CA TYR A 210 -28.02 9.54 26.58
C TYR A 210 -28.57 10.29 25.36
N LEU A 211 -27.72 10.87 24.51
CA LEU A 211 -28.19 11.62 23.34
C LEU A 211 -27.90 10.87 22.04
N LEU A 212 -26.64 10.52 21.77
CA LEU A 212 -26.28 9.92 20.48
C LEU A 212 -26.80 8.49 20.33
N ARG A 213 -26.74 7.67 21.39
CA ARG A 213 -27.20 6.28 21.35
C ARG A 213 -28.70 6.12 21.06
N PRO A 214 -29.62 6.80 21.77
CA PRO A 214 -31.04 6.66 21.48
C PRO A 214 -31.43 7.29 20.14
N VAL A 215 -30.80 8.40 19.74
CA VAL A 215 -31.02 9.00 18.41
C VAL A 215 -30.55 8.05 17.30
N GLY A 216 -29.39 7.41 17.47
CA GLY A 216 -28.89 6.40 16.53
C GLY A 216 -29.80 5.18 16.42
N LEU A 217 -30.29 4.67 17.56
CA LEU A 217 -31.25 3.55 17.58
C LEU A 217 -32.60 3.93 16.96
N GLY A 218 -33.11 5.14 17.23
CA GLY A 218 -34.33 5.65 16.62
C GLY A 218 -34.22 5.79 15.11
N LEU A 219 -33.09 6.29 14.61
CA LEU A 219 -32.84 6.38 13.16
C LEU A 219 -32.75 5.00 12.50
N VAL A 220 -32.07 4.04 13.14
CA VAL A 220 -32.01 2.66 12.65
C VAL A 220 -33.40 2.04 12.60
N TRP A 221 -34.22 2.25 13.63
CA TRP A 221 -35.59 1.74 13.66
C TRP A 221 -36.45 2.36 12.55
N LEU A 222 -36.29 3.65 12.28
CA LEU A 222 -36.98 4.36 11.20
C LEU A 222 -36.56 3.83 9.82
N VAL A 223 -35.26 3.59 9.61
CA VAL A 223 -34.73 2.99 8.38
C VAL A 223 -35.21 1.55 8.20
N VAL A 224 -35.23 0.75 9.28
CA VAL A 224 -35.71 -0.63 9.24
C VAL A 224 -37.22 -0.69 9.01
N ALA A 225 -38.00 0.18 9.64
CA ALA A 225 -39.43 0.30 9.38
C ALA A 225 -39.71 0.70 7.94
N ALA A 226 -38.99 1.70 7.41
CA ALA A 226 -39.07 2.09 6.00
C ALA A 226 -38.68 0.92 5.07
N TYR A 227 -37.66 0.14 5.41
CA TYR A 227 -37.28 -1.03 4.63
C TYR A 227 -38.35 -2.13 4.63
N ARG A 228 -38.91 -2.44 5.81
CA ARG A 228 -39.84 -3.57 5.98
C ARG A 228 -41.23 -3.27 5.40
N TYR A 229 -41.72 -2.05 5.58
CA TYR A 229 -43.05 -1.63 5.11
C TYR A 229 -43.04 -1.06 3.70
N LEU A 230 -41.92 -0.47 3.24
CA LEU A 230 -41.87 0.19 1.92
C LEU A 230 -41.04 -0.60 0.91
N LEU A 231 -39.84 -1.06 1.26
CA LEU A 231 -38.95 -1.73 0.28
C LEU A 231 -39.31 -3.19 0.02
N ARG A 232 -39.63 -3.95 1.07
CA ARG A 232 -39.92 -5.39 0.94
C ARG A 232 -41.12 -5.69 0.03
N PRO A 233 -42.28 -5.00 0.13
CA PRO A 233 -43.38 -5.23 -0.81
C PRO A 233 -43.05 -4.73 -2.22
N VAL A 234 -42.27 -3.66 -2.35
CA VAL A 234 -41.84 -3.12 -3.65
C VAL A 234 -40.87 -4.07 -4.37
N GLY A 235 -39.97 -4.73 -3.64
CA GLY A 235 -39.04 -5.71 -4.21
C GLY A 235 -39.75 -6.93 -4.78
N LEU A 236 -40.77 -7.44 -4.07
CA LEU A 236 -41.58 -8.58 -4.54
C LEU A 236 -42.37 -8.23 -5.81
N GLY A 237 -42.91 -7.01 -5.91
CA GLY A 237 -43.62 -6.54 -7.11
C GLY A 237 -42.71 -6.38 -8.34
N VAL A 238 -41.49 -5.87 -8.16
CA VAL A 238 -40.51 -5.72 -9.25
C VAL A 238 -40.03 -7.08 -9.76
N ALA A 239 -39.77 -8.03 -8.86
CA ALA A 239 -39.37 -9.38 -9.24
C ALA A 239 -40.46 -10.07 -10.08
N TRP A 240 -41.74 -9.85 -9.75
CA TRP A 240 -42.86 -10.41 -10.50
C TRP A 240 -42.97 -9.81 -11.91
N LEU A 241 -42.80 -8.50 -12.05
CA LEU A 241 -42.80 -7.82 -13.36
C LEU A 241 -41.61 -8.22 -14.23
N ALA A 242 -40.41 -8.32 -13.65
CA ALA A 242 -39.22 -8.79 -14.35
C ALA A 242 -39.38 -10.23 -14.84
N ALA A 243 -39.98 -11.10 -14.02
CA ALA A 243 -40.31 -12.48 -14.40
C ALA A 243 -41.34 -12.51 -15.54
N GLY A 244 -42.36 -11.65 -15.51
CA GLY A 244 -43.34 -11.51 -16.59
C GLY A 244 -42.70 -11.06 -17.90
N LEU A 245 -41.89 -10.01 -17.88
CA LEU A 245 -41.18 -9.50 -19.05
C LEU A 245 -40.24 -10.55 -19.66
N TYR A 246 -39.51 -11.27 -18.81
CA TYR A 246 -38.63 -12.35 -19.24
C TYR A 246 -39.40 -13.47 -19.95
N ARG A 247 -40.55 -13.87 -19.40
CA ARG A 247 -41.36 -14.98 -19.89
C ARG A 247 -42.22 -14.65 -21.12
N TYR A 248 -42.61 -13.40 -21.30
CA TYR A 248 -43.48 -12.99 -22.40
C TYR A 248 -42.75 -12.28 -23.53
N VAL A 249 -41.56 -11.72 -23.31
CA VAL A 249 -40.84 -10.94 -24.34
C VAL A 249 -39.50 -11.57 -24.68
N LEU A 250 -38.68 -11.88 -23.66
CA LEU A 250 -37.32 -12.37 -23.92
C LEU A 250 -37.29 -13.80 -24.46
N THR A 251 -38.18 -14.66 -23.96
CA THR A 251 -38.29 -16.06 -24.40
C THR A 251 -38.75 -16.20 -25.86
N PRO A 252 -39.82 -15.51 -26.33
CA PRO A 252 -40.21 -15.60 -27.73
C PRO A 252 -39.16 -14.98 -28.68
N VAL A 253 -38.52 -13.88 -28.29
CA VAL A 253 -37.44 -13.27 -29.09
C VAL A 253 -36.25 -14.24 -29.23
N GLY A 254 -35.86 -14.90 -28.14
CA GLY A 254 -34.82 -15.92 -28.16
C GLY A 254 -35.16 -17.10 -29.08
N GLN A 255 -36.39 -17.58 -29.06
CA GLN A 255 -36.84 -18.67 -29.93
C GLN A 255 -36.83 -18.28 -31.41
N VAL A 256 -37.27 -17.07 -31.75
CA VAL A 256 -37.25 -16.55 -33.12
C VAL A 256 -35.81 -16.43 -33.63
N LEU A 257 -34.88 -15.98 -32.79
CA LEU A 257 -33.48 -15.82 -33.17
C LEU A 257 -32.80 -17.18 -33.43
N VAL A 258 -33.05 -18.17 -32.58
CA VAL A 258 -32.55 -19.54 -32.76
C VAL A 258 -33.12 -20.17 -34.03
N TRP A 259 -34.42 -19.97 -34.28
CA TRP A 259 -35.06 -20.45 -35.50
C TRP A 259 -34.46 -19.82 -36.76
N ALA A 260 -34.26 -18.50 -36.75
CA ALA A 260 -33.64 -17.77 -37.86
C ALA A 260 -32.21 -18.27 -38.15
N TRP A 261 -31.42 -18.52 -37.10
CA TRP A 261 -30.08 -19.11 -37.23
C TRP A 261 -30.11 -20.52 -37.83
N GLY A 262 -31.07 -21.35 -37.41
CA GLY A 262 -31.28 -22.69 -37.96
C GLY A 262 -31.73 -22.71 -39.42
N VAL A 263 -32.46 -21.69 -39.87
CA VAL A 263 -32.82 -21.52 -41.29
C VAL A 263 -31.60 -21.11 -42.11
N ALA A 264 -30.82 -20.14 -41.63
CA ALA A 264 -29.60 -19.70 -42.29
C ALA A 264 -28.61 -20.86 -42.51
N GLY A 265 -28.40 -21.70 -41.48
CA GLY A 265 -27.52 -22.86 -41.58
C GLY A 265 -27.96 -23.90 -42.63
N ARG A 266 -29.27 -24.13 -42.79
CA ARG A 266 -29.81 -25.05 -43.80
C ARG A 266 -29.60 -24.54 -45.23
N ILE A 267 -29.74 -23.24 -45.44
CA ILE A 267 -29.52 -22.61 -46.76
C ILE A 267 -28.04 -22.73 -47.15
N VAL A 268 -27.12 -22.43 -46.24
CA VAL A 268 -25.68 -22.55 -46.47
C VAL A 268 -25.29 -24.00 -46.77
N ALA A 269 -25.83 -24.96 -46.01
CA ALA A 269 -25.56 -26.38 -46.24
C ALA A 269 -26.13 -26.90 -47.57
N ALA A 270 -27.23 -26.33 -48.07
CA ALA A 270 -27.79 -26.67 -49.37
C ALA A 270 -26.92 -26.14 -50.51
N LEU A 271 -26.46 -24.89 -50.41
CA LEU A 271 -25.54 -24.28 -51.38
C LEU A 271 -24.24 -25.07 -51.49
N TRP A 272 -23.67 -25.47 -50.36
CA TRP A 272 -22.42 -26.23 -50.33
C TRP A 272 -22.55 -27.62 -50.99
N ARG A 273 -23.69 -28.29 -50.81
CA ARG A 273 -23.99 -29.58 -51.47
C ARG A 273 -24.13 -29.44 -52.98
N GLY A 274 -24.79 -28.39 -53.45
CA GLY A 274 -24.92 -28.10 -54.89
C GLY A 274 -23.57 -27.85 -55.55
N LEU A 275 -22.71 -27.05 -54.91
CA LEU A 275 -21.37 -26.75 -55.41
C LEU A 275 -20.49 -28.00 -55.51
N LYS A 276 -20.53 -28.85 -54.48
CA LYS A 276 -19.79 -30.12 -54.48
C LYS A 276 -20.25 -31.04 -55.61
N TRP A 277 -21.55 -31.13 -55.85
CA TRP A 277 -22.09 -31.95 -56.94
C TRP A 277 -21.65 -31.45 -58.32
N ILE A 278 -21.75 -30.14 -58.57
CA ILE A 278 -21.30 -29.52 -59.82
C ILE A 278 -19.83 -29.80 -60.07
N SER A 279 -18.99 -29.65 -59.03
CA SER A 279 -17.55 -29.93 -59.14
C SER A 279 -17.26 -31.39 -59.53
N TRP A 280 -18.03 -32.34 -58.99
CA TRP A 280 -17.85 -33.76 -59.25
C TRP A 280 -18.30 -34.15 -60.66
N VAL A 281 -19.42 -33.59 -61.12
CA VAL A 281 -19.95 -33.84 -62.48
C VAL A 281 -19.06 -33.21 -63.55
N LEU A 282 -18.60 -31.98 -63.34
CA LEU A 282 -17.85 -31.24 -64.35
C LEU A 282 -16.40 -31.75 -64.50
N VAL A 283 -15.76 -32.14 -63.39
CA VAL A 283 -14.33 -32.49 -63.39
C VAL A 283 -14.10 -33.98 -63.20
N GLY A 284 -14.79 -34.60 -62.23
CA GLY A 284 -14.54 -36.00 -61.86
C GLY A 284 -14.96 -37.01 -62.94
N TRP A 285 -16.13 -36.80 -63.53
CA TRP A 285 -16.70 -37.72 -64.52
C TRP A 285 -15.96 -37.75 -65.88
N PRO A 286 -15.61 -36.61 -66.52
CA PRO A 286 -14.87 -36.64 -67.78
C PRO A 286 -13.43 -37.12 -67.61
N ALA A 287 -12.75 -36.74 -66.52
CA ALA A 287 -11.40 -37.20 -66.23
C ALA A 287 -11.32 -38.73 -66.06
N SER A 288 -12.32 -39.34 -65.42
CA SER A 288 -12.38 -40.79 -65.26
C SER A 288 -12.59 -41.54 -66.58
N ARG A 289 -13.38 -40.97 -67.51
CA ARG A 289 -13.55 -41.56 -68.86
C ARG A 289 -12.27 -41.53 -69.68
N VAL A 290 -11.56 -40.39 -69.68
CA VAL A 290 -10.30 -40.22 -70.44
C VAL A 290 -9.25 -41.20 -69.93
N TYR A 291 -9.14 -41.38 -68.61
CA TYR A 291 -8.26 -42.37 -68.01
C TYR A 291 -8.56 -43.80 -68.48
N ARG A 292 -9.84 -44.19 -68.47
CA ARG A 292 -10.24 -45.54 -68.91
C ARG A 292 -10.07 -45.76 -70.41
N HIS A 293 -10.39 -44.77 -71.24
CA HIS A 293 -10.40 -44.96 -72.70
C HIS A 293 -9.04 -44.74 -73.37
N VAL A 294 -8.14 -43.95 -72.78
CA VAL A 294 -6.87 -43.58 -73.43
C VAL A 294 -5.68 -44.21 -72.71
N LEU A 295 -5.59 -44.06 -71.39
CA LEU A 295 -4.41 -44.53 -70.63
C LEU A 295 -4.38 -46.06 -70.46
N THR A 296 -5.54 -46.68 -70.37
CA THR A 296 -5.65 -48.15 -70.23
C THR A 296 -5.17 -48.91 -71.49
N PRO A 297 -5.65 -48.60 -72.71
CA PRO A 297 -5.18 -49.28 -73.93
C PRO A 297 -3.72 -48.97 -74.27
N VAL A 298 -3.25 -47.73 -74.02
CA VAL A 298 -1.83 -47.38 -74.18
C VAL A 298 -0.97 -48.19 -73.21
N GLY A 299 -1.43 -48.39 -71.96
CA GLY A 299 -0.75 -49.25 -70.99
C GLY A 299 -0.63 -50.70 -71.45
N HIS A 300 -1.67 -51.24 -72.11
CA HIS A 300 -1.62 -52.58 -72.69
C HIS A 300 -0.64 -52.66 -73.88
N ALA A 301 -0.67 -51.69 -74.79
CA ALA A 301 0.22 -51.65 -75.95
C ALA A 301 1.70 -51.55 -75.54
N VAL A 302 2.03 -50.65 -74.61
CA VAL A 302 3.41 -50.52 -74.07
C VAL A 302 3.86 -51.81 -73.39
N ARG A 303 2.97 -52.47 -72.65
CA ARG A 303 3.28 -53.73 -71.97
C ARG A 303 3.53 -54.88 -72.94
N GLU A 304 2.85 -54.87 -74.09
CA GLU A 304 3.00 -55.87 -75.14
C GLU A 304 4.32 -55.68 -75.91
N VAL A 305 4.65 -54.44 -76.29
CA VAL A 305 5.94 -54.07 -76.91
C VAL A 305 7.13 -54.41 -75.99
N TRP A 306 7.00 -54.15 -74.69
CA TRP A 306 8.05 -54.51 -73.74
C TRP A 306 8.20 -56.03 -73.60
N ARG A 307 7.11 -56.80 -73.69
CA ARG A 307 7.17 -58.27 -73.64
C ARG A 307 7.85 -58.85 -74.87
N THR A 308 7.54 -58.37 -76.07
CA THR A 308 8.18 -58.82 -77.31
C THR A 308 9.65 -58.45 -77.36
N GLY A 309 10.01 -57.22 -77.00
CA GLY A 309 11.42 -56.81 -76.90
C GLY A 309 12.22 -57.66 -75.91
N ARG A 310 11.63 -57.97 -74.75
CA ARG A 310 12.31 -58.82 -73.74
C ARG A 310 12.45 -60.28 -74.20
N ALA A 311 11.55 -60.79 -75.04
CA ALA A 311 11.64 -62.13 -75.61
C ALA A 311 12.77 -62.22 -76.64
N ALA A 312 12.84 -61.26 -77.57
CA ALA A 312 13.89 -61.19 -78.59
C ALA A 312 15.30 -61.13 -77.97
N VAL A 313 15.48 -60.34 -76.90
CA VAL A 313 16.77 -60.26 -76.19
C VAL A 313 17.13 -61.58 -75.52
N ARG A 314 16.15 -62.29 -74.95
CA ARG A 314 16.40 -63.60 -74.31
C ARG A 314 16.76 -64.67 -75.33
N GLU A 315 16.12 -64.67 -76.50
CA GLU A 315 16.45 -65.57 -77.60
C GLU A 315 17.85 -65.30 -78.14
N ALA A 316 18.18 -64.04 -78.45
CA ALA A 316 19.52 -63.65 -78.90
C ALA A 316 20.60 -64.06 -77.88
N ARG A 317 20.36 -63.81 -76.58
CA ARG A 317 21.27 -64.24 -75.51
C ARG A 317 21.39 -65.76 -75.42
N ALA A 318 20.29 -66.49 -75.61
CA ALA A 318 20.33 -67.95 -75.60
C ALA A 318 21.13 -68.48 -76.79
N THR A 319 21.00 -67.89 -77.98
CA THR A 319 21.75 -68.26 -79.18
C THR A 319 23.25 -67.98 -79.02
N VAL A 320 23.62 -66.78 -78.55
CA VAL A 320 25.03 -66.43 -78.27
C VAL A 320 25.64 -67.37 -77.23
N ARG A 321 24.90 -67.66 -76.15
CA ARG A 321 25.37 -68.59 -75.10
C ARG A 321 25.52 -70.02 -75.62
N ARG A 322 24.62 -70.51 -76.46
CA ARG A 322 24.76 -71.83 -77.10
C ARG A 322 25.97 -71.90 -78.02
N ALA A 323 26.24 -70.82 -78.77
CA ALA A 323 27.39 -70.74 -79.67
C ALA A 323 28.73 -70.66 -78.93
N LEU A 324 28.81 -69.94 -77.80
CA LEU A 324 30.05 -69.79 -77.03
C LEU A 324 30.33 -70.94 -76.06
N PHE A 325 29.32 -71.51 -75.42
CA PHE A 325 29.50 -72.43 -74.28
C PHE A 325 28.98 -73.85 -74.53
N GLY A 326 28.52 -74.15 -75.75
CA GLY A 326 27.91 -75.44 -76.08
C GLY A 326 26.54 -75.65 -75.42
N THR A 327 25.85 -76.73 -75.79
CA THR A 327 24.54 -77.06 -75.22
C THR A 327 24.71 -77.73 -73.85
N PRO A 328 24.20 -77.14 -72.76
CA PRO A 328 24.15 -77.86 -71.49
C PRO A 328 23.16 -79.05 -71.60
N PRO A 329 23.48 -80.21 -71.02
CA PRO A 329 22.63 -81.39 -71.11
C PRO A 329 21.25 -81.15 -70.49
N VAL A 330 20.23 -81.66 -71.18
CA VAL A 330 18.81 -81.50 -70.85
C VAL A 330 18.46 -82.32 -69.62
N GLU A 331 17.96 -81.67 -68.57
CA GLU A 331 17.39 -82.34 -67.40
C GLU A 331 15.86 -82.13 -67.40
N PRO A 332 15.05 -83.20 -67.27
CA PRO A 332 13.63 -83.15 -67.60
C PRO A 332 12.75 -82.55 -66.51
N ALA A 333 11.63 -82.00 -67.00
CA ALA A 333 10.57 -81.27 -66.32
C ALA A 333 10.11 -81.88 -64.99
N ARG A 334 10.06 -81.03 -63.94
CA ARG A 334 9.23 -81.30 -62.76
C ARG A 334 7.91 -80.54 -62.84
N SER A 335 6.90 -81.35 -63.02
CA SER A 335 5.47 -81.10 -63.12
C SER A 335 4.85 -80.52 -61.84
N ARG A 336 3.89 -79.59 -62.06
CA ARG A 336 2.51 -79.58 -61.53
C ARG A 336 2.22 -79.17 -60.07
N ALA A 337 1.23 -78.27 -60.00
CA ALA A 337 0.10 -78.19 -59.06
C ALA A 337 0.28 -77.54 -57.69
N ARG A 338 -0.52 -76.48 -57.43
CA ARG A 338 -1.64 -76.54 -56.46
C ARG A 338 -2.60 -75.35 -56.67
N THR A 339 -3.89 -75.67 -56.75
CA THR A 339 -5.07 -74.80 -56.95
C THR A 339 -5.84 -74.57 -55.63
N LEU A 340 -6.87 -73.72 -55.72
CA LEU A 340 -8.04 -73.52 -54.82
C LEU A 340 -7.81 -72.56 -53.63
N GLY A 341 -8.72 -71.64 -53.28
CA GLY A 341 -10.07 -71.29 -53.73
C GLY A 341 -10.69 -70.33 -52.68
N SER A 342 -11.71 -69.54 -53.04
CA SER A 342 -12.81 -69.11 -52.16
C SER A 342 -13.66 -68.03 -52.85
N THR A 343 -14.95 -68.32 -53.01
CA THR A 343 -16.02 -67.45 -53.51
C THR A 343 -17.05 -67.24 -52.38
N THR A 344 -17.96 -66.28 -52.58
CA THR A 344 -19.26 -66.07 -51.89
C THR A 344 -19.18 -65.54 -50.44
N ALA A 345 -19.97 -64.58 -49.96
CA ALA A 345 -21.11 -63.82 -50.48
C ALA A 345 -21.37 -62.62 -49.53
N ALA A 346 -22.07 -61.58 -49.99
CA ALA A 346 -23.18 -60.92 -49.30
C ALA A 346 -23.57 -59.64 -50.08
N ASP A 347 -24.67 -59.75 -50.80
CA ASP A 347 -25.32 -58.75 -51.63
C ASP A 347 -26.69 -58.40 -50.98
N ALA A 348 -27.23 -57.24 -51.34
CA ALA A 348 -28.64 -56.83 -51.23
C ALA A 348 -29.30 -56.51 -49.85
N ALA A 349 -29.69 -55.24 -49.69
CA ALA A 349 -30.90 -54.80 -48.96
C ALA A 349 -32.12 -54.86 -49.92
N PRO A 350 -33.42 -54.84 -49.50
CA PRO A 350 -34.06 -53.65 -48.89
C PRO A 350 -35.32 -53.90 -47.99
N ALA A 351 -35.92 -52.79 -47.52
CA ALA A 351 -37.37 -52.53 -47.31
C ALA A 351 -37.90 -52.26 -45.87
N ASP A 352 -38.44 -51.03 -45.75
CA ASP A 352 -39.60 -50.50 -45.04
C ASP A 352 -40.35 -51.31 -43.96
N GLU A 353 -40.55 -50.68 -42.79
CA GLU A 353 -41.77 -50.87 -41.99
C GLU A 353 -42.14 -49.59 -41.21
N ILE A 354 -43.21 -48.94 -41.68
CA ILE A 354 -43.98 -47.88 -41.03
C ILE A 354 -45.18 -48.56 -40.38
N SER A 355 -45.32 -48.52 -39.05
CA SER A 355 -46.57 -48.91 -38.39
C SER A 355 -46.81 -48.15 -37.08
N LEU A 356 -47.74 -47.19 -37.13
CA LEU A 356 -48.72 -46.84 -36.08
C LEU A 356 -49.89 -46.17 -36.82
N PRO A 357 -51.16 -46.59 -36.59
CA PRO A 357 -51.85 -46.16 -35.37
C PRO A 357 -52.80 -47.22 -34.77
N ARG A 358 -53.02 -47.17 -33.45
CA ARG A 358 -54.15 -47.85 -32.80
C ARG A 358 -54.97 -46.85 -31.98
N ARG A 359 -56.18 -46.62 -32.47
CA ARG A 359 -57.33 -46.01 -31.78
C ARG A 359 -58.09 -47.15 -31.10
N GLN A 360 -58.35 -47.04 -29.81
CA GLN A 360 -59.47 -47.62 -29.06
C GLN A 360 -59.90 -46.50 -28.11
N GLY A 361 -61.17 -46.11 -28.02
CA GLY A 361 -62.33 -46.96 -27.85
C GLY A 361 -62.87 -46.60 -26.48
#